data_AF-A0A7X7SMA7-F1
#
_entry.id   AF-A0A7X7SMA7-F1
#
_cell.length_a   1.000
_cell.length_b   1.000
_cell.length_c   1.000
_cell.angle_alpha   90.00
_cell.angle_beta   90.00
_cell.angle_gamma   90.00
#
_symmetry.space_group_name_H-M   'P 1'
#
loop_
_entity.id
_entity.type
_entity.pdbx_description
1 polymer ?
#
loop_
_entity_poly.entity_id
_entity_poly.type
_entity_poly.pdbx_seq_one_letter_code
_entity_poly.pdbx_strand_id
1 'polypeptide(L)'
;MPKRAKLALLAVLTVALVASLAGVALAAVPPSGGWTDLSYSIVGKYGITLEQVGMISDGYTDGSWRPWNNIPRNQFTKMAVDAYKIPLKNPATPSFSDVPASDIYYQYIEGAKAVGLINGVGGG
;
A
#
# COMPACT_ATOMS: atom_id res chain seq x y z
N MET A 1 32.05 -28.38 18.09
CA MET A 1 30.97 -27.76 18.90
C MET A 1 30.13 -28.84 19.55
N PRO A 2 29.98 -28.86 20.89
CA PRO A 2 29.18 -29.87 21.57
C PRO A 2 27.69 -29.73 21.17
N LYS A 3 27.04 -30.86 20.85
CA LYS A 3 25.66 -30.92 20.32
C LYS A 3 24.64 -30.16 21.18
N ARG A 4 24.91 -30.03 22.49
CA ARG A 4 24.09 -29.29 23.46
C ARG A 4 24.10 -27.76 23.23
N ALA A 5 25.21 -27.19 22.76
CA ALA A 5 25.30 -25.77 22.44
C ALA A 5 24.52 -25.40 21.16
N LYS A 6 24.45 -26.32 20.18
CA LYS A 6 23.63 -26.14 18.97
C LYS A 6 22.13 -26.20 19.26
N LEU A 7 21.70 -27.08 20.16
CA LEU A 7 20.30 -27.19 20.60
C LEU A 7 19.84 -25.95 21.39
N ALA A 8 20.69 -25.43 22.29
CA ALA A 8 20.40 -24.19 23.00
C ALA A 8 20.33 -22.98 22.07
N LEU A 9 21.23 -22.89 21.08
CA LEU A 9 21.24 -21.81 20.08
C LEU A 9 20.01 -21.86 19.15
N LEU A 10 19.54 -23.06 18.78
CA LEU A 10 18.33 -23.26 17.95
C LEU A 10 17.05 -22.91 18.71
N ALA A 11 16.99 -23.17 20.03
CA ALA A 11 15.88 -22.80 20.89
C ALA A 11 15.81 -21.27 21.11
N VAL A 12 16.95 -20.60 21.25
CA VAL A 12 16.99 -19.12 21.37
C VAL A 12 16.66 -18.43 20.04
N LEU A 13 17.06 -19.01 18.89
CA LEU A 13 16.71 -18.47 17.57
C LEU A 13 15.22 -18.60 17.22
N THR A 14 14.55 -19.65 17.71
CA THR A 14 13.12 -19.88 17.43
C THR A 14 12.21 -18.98 18.26
N VAL A 15 12.58 -18.66 19.51
CA VAL A 15 11.87 -17.66 20.32
C VAL A 15 12.03 -16.24 19.76
N ALA A 16 13.19 -15.93 19.17
CA ALA A 16 13.42 -14.63 18.51
C ALA A 16 12.68 -14.49 17.16
N LEU A 17 12.36 -15.58 16.47
CA LEU A 17 11.64 -15.56 15.18
C LEU A 17 10.12 -15.42 15.35
N VAL A 18 9.56 -15.85 16.48
CA VAL A 18 8.11 -15.72 16.75
C VAL A 18 7.76 -14.30 17.22
N ALA A 19 8.72 -13.53 17.73
CA ALA A 19 8.52 -12.14 18.13
C ALA A 19 8.52 -11.13 16.97
N SER A 20 8.84 -11.55 15.73
CA SER A 20 8.82 -10.67 14.55
C SER A 20 7.54 -10.79 13.69
N LEU A 21 6.63 -11.70 14.03
CA LEU A 21 5.29 -11.78 13.43
C LEU A 21 4.24 -11.08 14.30
N ALA A 22 4.23 -9.75 14.28
CA ALA A 22 3.01 -8.94 14.42
C ALA A 22 3.34 -7.44 14.29
N GLY A 23 4.07 -7.08 13.24
CA GLY A 23 3.99 -5.73 12.70
C GLY A 23 2.74 -5.56 11.84
N VAL A 24 1.57 -6.02 12.31
CA VAL A 24 0.32 -5.48 11.77
C VAL A 24 0.23 -4.09 12.35
N ALA A 25 0.79 -3.12 11.63
CA ALA A 25 0.24 -1.78 11.71
C ALA A 25 -1.25 -1.97 11.43
N LEU A 26 -2.09 -1.88 12.48
CA LEU A 26 -3.46 -1.47 12.24
C LEU A 26 -3.29 -0.11 11.56
N ALA A 27 -3.34 -0.07 10.23
CA ALA A 27 -3.91 1.07 9.56
C ALA A 27 -5.21 1.27 10.32
N ALA A 28 -5.27 2.32 11.14
CA ALA A 28 -6.45 2.61 11.92
C ALA A 28 -7.55 2.69 10.87
N VAL A 29 -8.39 1.65 10.80
CA VAL A 29 -9.61 1.71 10.02
C VAL A 29 -10.26 2.97 10.55
N PRO A 30 -10.35 4.05 9.73
CA PRO A 30 -10.95 5.28 10.23
C PRO A 30 -12.29 4.84 10.79
N PRO A 31 -12.58 5.17 12.06
CA PRO A 31 -13.76 4.65 12.74
C PRO A 31 -14.92 4.86 11.78
N SER A 32 -15.68 3.80 11.52
CA SER A 32 -16.83 3.78 10.62
C SER A 32 -17.68 5.03 10.88
N GLY A 33 -17.46 6.09 10.10
CA GLY A 33 -17.71 7.46 10.59
C GLY A 33 -17.08 8.60 9.78
N GLY A 34 -16.13 8.30 8.88
CA GLY A 34 -15.81 9.16 7.73
C GLY A 34 -14.77 10.23 8.03
N TRP A 35 -13.93 10.49 7.03
CA TRP A 35 -12.97 11.58 7.07
C TRP A 35 -13.65 12.91 7.38
N THR A 36 -12.93 13.83 8.02
CA THR A 36 -13.46 15.12 8.48
C THR A 36 -14.00 16.01 7.35
N ASP A 37 -13.60 15.75 6.11
CA ASP A 37 -13.91 16.53 4.92
C ASP A 37 -14.50 15.70 3.76
N LEU A 38 -14.83 14.42 3.98
CA LEU A 38 -15.44 13.56 2.97
C LEU A 38 -16.72 12.91 3.51
N SER A 39 -17.85 13.33 2.94
CA SER A 39 -19.19 12.94 3.38
C SER A 39 -19.92 12.07 2.35
N TYR A 40 -20.98 11.39 2.78
CA TYR A 40 -21.86 10.59 1.92
C TYR A 40 -22.44 11.38 0.74
N SER A 41 -22.70 12.68 0.91
CA SER A 41 -23.22 13.53 -0.18
C SER A 41 -22.18 13.84 -1.25
N ILE A 42 -20.88 13.77 -0.92
CA ILE A 42 -19.80 13.91 -1.90
C ILE A 42 -19.65 12.60 -2.67
N VAL A 43 -19.44 11.48 -1.97
CA VAL A 43 -19.21 10.18 -2.62
C VAL A 43 -20.43 9.64 -3.36
N GLY A 44 -21.64 9.92 -2.86
CA GLY A 44 -22.89 9.53 -3.49
C GLY A 44 -23.11 10.12 -4.89
N LYS A 45 -22.52 11.28 -5.20
CA LYS A 45 -22.54 11.87 -6.55
C LYS A 45 -21.82 11.01 -7.58
N TYR A 46 -20.87 10.19 -7.13
CA TYR A 46 -20.08 9.29 -7.96
C TYR A 46 -20.54 7.82 -7.87
N GLY A 47 -21.61 7.55 -7.12
CA GLY A 47 -22.11 6.19 -6.92
C GLY A 47 -21.18 5.30 -6.09
N ILE A 48 -20.31 5.89 -5.26
CA ILE A 48 -19.40 5.14 -4.37
C ILE A 48 -19.71 5.41 -2.89
N THR A 49 -19.24 4.55 -2.00
CA THR A 49 -19.38 4.67 -0.53
C THR A 49 -18.08 5.14 0.14
N LEU A 50 -18.17 5.60 1.39
CA LEU A 50 -16.99 5.93 2.18
C LEU A 50 -16.11 4.70 2.43
N GLU A 51 -16.71 3.52 2.62
CA GLU A 51 -15.97 2.26 2.75
C GLU A 51 -15.16 1.95 1.50
N GLN A 52 -15.71 2.16 0.30
CA GLN A 52 -14.98 1.94 -0.96
C GLN A 52 -13.78 2.87 -1.10
N VAL A 53 -13.89 4.12 -0.66
CA VAL A 53 -12.75 5.03 -0.61
C VAL A 53 -11.71 4.54 0.41
N GLY A 54 -12.15 3.98 1.54
CA GLY A 54 -11.26 3.43 2.57
C GLY A 54 -10.52 2.17 2.12
N MET A 55 -11.02 1.48 1.09
CA MET A 55 -10.32 0.35 0.48
C MET A 55 -9.11 0.74 -0.37
N ILE A 56 -9.00 2.01 -0.76
CA ILE A 56 -7.95 2.50 -1.68
C ILE A 56 -7.06 3.57 -1.04
N SER A 57 -7.50 4.22 0.03
CA SER A 57 -6.79 5.32 0.67
C SER A 57 -7.07 5.42 2.17
N ASP A 58 -6.00 5.53 2.95
CA ASP A 58 -6.08 5.77 4.40
C ASP A 58 -6.37 7.25 4.73
N GLY A 59 -6.14 8.17 3.79
CA GLY A 59 -6.26 9.61 4.00
C GLY A 59 -5.03 10.20 4.69
N TYR A 60 -5.22 11.30 5.43
CA TYR A 60 -4.18 12.01 6.14
C TYR A 60 -4.25 11.76 7.66
N THR A 61 -3.12 11.96 8.34
CA THR A 61 -3.02 11.75 9.80
C THR A 61 -3.89 12.68 10.63
N ASP A 62 -4.36 13.79 10.06
CA ASP A 62 -5.32 14.72 10.66
C ASP A 62 -6.79 14.28 10.50
N GLY A 63 -7.03 13.11 9.90
CA GLY A 63 -8.37 12.56 9.66
C GLY A 63 -9.07 13.10 8.43
N SER A 64 -8.42 13.95 7.61
CA SER A 64 -8.95 14.40 6.32
C SER A 64 -8.66 13.42 5.18
N TRP A 65 -9.43 13.50 4.10
CA TRP A 65 -9.16 12.83 2.81
C TRP A 65 -8.72 13.82 1.72
N ARG A 66 -9.13 15.08 1.84
CA ARG A 66 -8.82 16.19 0.92
C ARG A 66 -9.31 15.94 -0.51
N PRO A 67 -10.64 15.78 -0.72
CA PRO A 67 -11.23 15.40 -2.01
C PRO A 67 -10.97 16.38 -3.17
N TRP A 68 -10.59 17.61 -2.85
CA TRP A 68 -10.38 18.68 -3.83
C TRP A 68 -8.89 18.94 -4.11
N ASN A 69 -7.99 18.20 -3.48
CA ASN A 69 -6.57 18.31 -3.74
C ASN A 69 -6.17 17.49 -4.96
N ASN A 70 -5.25 18.03 -5.75
CA ASN A 70 -4.59 17.26 -6.79
C ASN A 70 -3.73 16.17 -6.17
N ILE A 71 -3.76 14.99 -6.77
CA ILE A 71 -2.89 13.87 -6.44
C ILE A 71 -1.84 13.65 -7.54
N PRO A 72 -0.60 13.28 -7.20
CA PRO A 72 0.38 12.82 -8.17
C PRO A 72 0.00 11.46 -8.78
N ARG A 73 0.57 11.16 -9.96
CA ARG A 73 0.28 9.94 -10.73
C ARG A 73 0.54 8.65 -9.94
N ASN A 74 1.58 8.62 -9.11
CA ASN A 74 1.92 7.44 -8.30
C ASN A 74 0.84 7.12 -7.24
N GLN A 75 0.27 8.13 -6.58
CA GLN A 75 -0.85 7.95 -5.66
C GLN A 75 -2.11 7.47 -6.39
N PHE A 76 -2.41 8.03 -7.56
CA PHE A 76 -3.50 7.53 -8.41
C PHE A 76 -3.29 6.05 -8.78
N THR A 77 -2.08 5.69 -9.23
CA THR A 77 -1.74 4.30 -9.60
C THR A 77 -1.94 3.35 -8.42
N LYS A 78 -1.47 3.72 -7.21
CA LYS A 78 -1.69 2.92 -6.00
C LYS A 78 -3.18 2.69 -5.75
N MET A 79 -3.99 3.76 -5.78
CA MET A 79 -5.44 3.67 -5.57
C MET A 79 -6.13 2.79 -6.60
N ALA A 80 -5.73 2.88 -7.87
CA ALA A 80 -6.28 2.05 -8.94
C ALA A 80 -5.89 0.56 -8.75
N VAL A 81 -4.64 0.28 -8.38
CA VAL A 81 -4.17 -1.08 -8.05
C VAL A 81 -5.00 -1.71 -6.93
N ASP A 82 -5.28 -0.95 -5.87
CA ASP A 82 -6.10 -1.41 -4.75
C ASP A 82 -7.57 -1.61 -5.13
N ALA A 83 -8.12 -0.74 -5.99
CA ALA A 83 -9.49 -0.85 -6.48
C ALA A 83 -9.70 -2.12 -7.31
N TYR A 84 -8.77 -2.39 -8.23
CA TYR A 84 -8.83 -3.55 -9.13
C TYR A 84 -8.20 -4.82 -8.53
N LYS A 85 -7.68 -4.77 -7.30
CA LYS A 85 -6.99 -5.88 -6.64
C LYS A 85 -5.86 -6.46 -7.49
N ILE A 86 -5.11 -5.57 -8.15
CA ILE A 86 -3.98 -5.95 -9.01
C ILE A 86 -2.83 -6.47 -8.14
N PRO A 87 -2.25 -7.65 -8.44
CA PRO A 87 -1.10 -8.16 -7.70
C PRO A 87 0.11 -7.23 -7.82
N LEU A 88 0.72 -6.90 -6.68
CA LEU A 88 1.99 -6.18 -6.64
C LEU A 88 3.11 -6.98 -7.32
N LYS A 89 4.08 -6.27 -7.91
CA LYS A 89 5.25 -6.87 -8.55
C LYS A 89 6.53 -6.20 -8.04
N ASN A 90 7.61 -6.98 -7.93
CA ASN A 90 8.91 -6.48 -7.48
C ASN A 90 10.03 -7.02 -8.40
N PRO A 91 10.05 -6.64 -9.69
CA PRO A 91 11.11 -7.06 -10.59
C PRO A 91 12.45 -6.47 -10.17
N ALA A 92 13.54 -7.17 -10.48
CA ALA A 92 14.89 -6.71 -10.18
C ALA A 92 15.29 -5.46 -10.99
N THR A 93 14.73 -5.32 -12.20
CA THR A 93 14.95 -4.19 -13.09
C THR A 93 13.67 -3.35 -13.16
N PRO A 94 13.71 -2.06 -12.77
CA PRO A 94 12.57 -1.16 -12.92
C PRO A 94 12.13 -0.99 -14.37
N SER A 95 10.82 -0.92 -14.58
CA SER A 95 10.22 -0.62 -15.89
C SER A 95 10.33 0.86 -16.26
N PHE A 96 10.47 1.74 -15.26
CA PHE A 96 10.54 3.20 -15.41
C PHE A 96 11.81 3.73 -14.75
N SER A 97 12.53 4.62 -15.44
CA SER A 97 13.83 5.13 -14.96
C SER A 97 13.73 6.10 -13.79
N ASP A 98 12.58 6.76 -13.63
CA ASP A 98 12.30 7.73 -12.57
C ASP A 98 11.64 7.10 -11.33
N VAL A 99 11.38 5.79 -11.35
CA VAL A 99 10.81 5.04 -10.24
C VAL A 99 11.82 4.00 -9.75
N PRO A 100 12.74 4.36 -8.84
CA PRO A 100 13.69 3.41 -8.28
C PRO A 100 12.97 2.37 -7.41
N ALA A 101 13.58 1.18 -7.23
CA ALA A 101 13.00 0.10 -6.43
C ALA A 101 12.79 0.46 -4.93
N SER A 102 13.41 1.54 -4.46
CA SER A 102 13.22 2.09 -3.12
C SER A 102 12.00 3.00 -2.97
N ASP A 103 11.32 3.37 -4.07
CA ASP A 103 10.10 4.16 -4.03
C ASP A 103 8.97 3.34 -3.38
N ILE A 104 8.22 3.97 -2.46
CA ILE A 104 7.12 3.32 -1.75
C ILE A 104 6.00 2.84 -2.68
N TYR A 105 5.87 3.45 -3.86
CA TYR A 105 4.89 3.09 -4.89
C TYR A 105 5.44 2.10 -5.92
N TYR A 106 6.73 1.75 -5.86
CA TYR A 106 7.40 0.92 -6.86
C TYR A 106 6.59 -0.33 -7.22
N GLN A 107 6.19 -1.10 -6.21
CA GLN A 107 5.53 -2.38 -6.48
C GLN A 107 4.11 -2.23 -7.03
N TYR A 108 3.42 -1.14 -6.70
CA TYR A 108 2.12 -0.80 -7.27
C TYR A 108 2.28 -0.41 -8.74
N ILE A 109 3.28 0.41 -9.05
CA ILE A 109 3.58 0.87 -10.41
C ILE A 109 3.97 -0.32 -11.31
N GLU A 110 4.85 -1.21 -10.84
CA GLU A 110 5.25 -2.42 -11.57
C GLU A 110 4.07 -3.38 -11.76
N GLY A 111 3.22 -3.55 -10.74
CA GLY A 111 2.00 -4.35 -10.85
C GLY A 111 1.03 -3.79 -11.90
N ALA A 112 0.79 -2.47 -11.86
CA ALA A 112 -0.05 -1.77 -12.83
C ALA A 112 0.51 -1.88 -14.26
N LYS A 113 1.83 -1.75 -14.43
CA LYS A 113 2.48 -1.90 -15.73
C LYS A 113 2.36 -3.33 -16.27
N ALA A 114 2.55 -4.33 -15.41
CA ALA A 114 2.48 -5.74 -15.80
C ALA A 114 1.11 -6.15 -16.35
N VAL A 115 0.02 -5.55 -15.86
CA VAL A 115 -1.35 -5.79 -16.36
C VAL A 115 -1.81 -4.79 -17.43
N GLY A 116 -0.94 -3.86 -17.83
CA GLY A 116 -1.25 -2.86 -18.86
C GLY A 116 -2.16 -1.72 -18.40
N LEU A 117 -2.38 -1.54 -17.09
CA LEU A 117 -3.16 -0.43 -16.54
C LEU A 117 -2.47 0.91 -16.80
N ILE A 118 -1.13 0.93 -16.78
CA ILE A 118 -0.32 2.12 -17.08
C ILE A 118 0.71 1.82 -18.16
N ASN A 119 1.07 2.87 -18.89
CA ASN A 119 2.16 2.87 -19.85
C ASN A 119 2.99 4.15 -19.68
N GLY A 120 4.29 4.05 -19.97
CA GLY A 120 5.17 5.21 -20.05
C GLY A 120 5.03 5.88 -21.41
N VAL A 121 5.25 7.19 -21.46
CA VAL A 121 5.26 7.98 -22.71
C VAL A 121 6.67 8.37 -23.15
N GLY A 122 7.70 7.82 -22.50
CA GLY A 122 9.10 8.20 -22.66
C GLY A 122 9.53 9.26 -21.63
N GLY A 123 10.74 9.12 -21.10
CA GLY A 123 11.33 10.04 -20.11
C GLY A 123 11.25 9.60 -18.64
N GLY A 124 10.69 8.41 -18.37
CA GLY A 124 10.17 8.04 -17.06
C GLY A 124 8.68 7.82 -17.17
#